data_AF-A0A0A1H5R6-F1
#
_entry.id   AF-A0A0A1H5R6-F1
#
_cell.length_a   1.000
_cell.length_b   1.000
_cell.length_c   1.000
_cell.angle_alpha   90.00
_cell.angle_beta   90.00
_cell.angle_gamma   90.00
#
_symmetry.space_group_name_H-M   'P 1'
#
loop_
_entity.id
_entity.type
_entity.pdbx_description
1 polymer ?
#
loop_
_entity_poly.entity_id
_entity_poly.type
_entity_poly.pdbx_seq_one_letter_code
_entity_poly.pdbx_strand_id
1 'polypeptide(L)'
;MLVALTILAVALTAALRSAMALTNNIRDIRWKQYALMTAENRLLELQLGAGAIQIGISGFPCEQGGAAFSCEQIIGPTPNPFFDRVEVAVRSSDGTREFADLMALLPAR
;
A
#
# COMPACT_ATOMS: atom_id res chain seq x y z
N MET A 1 -42.64 -31.50 -5.90
CA MET A 1 -41.18 -31.31 -6.04
C MET A 1 -40.71 -29.84 -6.03
N LEU A 2 -41.58 -28.83 -5.82
CA LEU A 2 -41.17 -27.41 -5.81
C LEU A 2 -40.24 -27.03 -4.64
N VAL A 3 -40.48 -27.58 -3.45
CA VAL A 3 -39.74 -27.20 -2.22
C VAL A 3 -38.24 -27.51 -2.32
N ALA A 4 -37.88 -28.60 -3.00
CA ALA A 4 -36.47 -28.96 -3.20
C ALA A 4 -35.75 -27.95 -4.11
N LEU A 5 -36.39 -27.55 -5.22
CA LEU A 5 -35.84 -26.53 -6.12
C LEU A 5 -35.69 -25.17 -5.44
N THR A 6 -36.65 -24.78 -4.59
CA THR A 6 -36.56 -23.50 -3.88
C THR A 6 -35.38 -23.47 -2.90
N ILE A 7 -35.10 -24.58 -2.19
CA ILE A 7 -33.97 -24.66 -1.28
C ILE A 7 -32.63 -24.57 -2.05
N LEU A 8 -32.52 -25.33 -3.15
CA LEU A 8 -31.35 -25.28 -4.04
C LEU A 8 -31.12 -23.88 -4.61
N ALA A 9 -32.18 -23.21 -5.08
CA ALA A 9 -32.09 -21.85 -5.62
C ALA A 9 -31.59 -20.85 -4.57
N VAL A 10 -32.09 -20.91 -3.34
CA VAL A 10 -31.65 -20.03 -2.24
C VAL A 10 -30.20 -20.32 -1.86
N ALA A 11 -29.82 -21.60 -1.74
CA ALA A 11 -28.45 -21.99 -1.42
C ALA A 11 -27.45 -21.51 -2.47
N LEU A 12 -27.79 -21.67 -3.76
CA LEU A 12 -26.95 -21.20 -4.87
C LEU A 12 -26.83 -19.67 -4.88
N THR A 13 -27.94 -18.97 -4.64
CA THR A 13 -27.95 -17.50 -4.58
C THR A 13 -27.08 -16.98 -3.44
N ALA A 14 -27.14 -17.62 -2.27
CA ALA A 14 -26.29 -17.27 -1.12
C ALA A 14 -24.80 -17.48 -1.42
N ALA A 15 -24.43 -18.61 -2.04
CA ALA A 15 -23.06 -18.89 -2.45
C ALA A 15 -22.53 -17.93 -3.52
N LEU A 16 -23.38 -17.53 -4.49
CA LEU A 16 -23.01 -16.54 -5.48
C LEU A 16 -22.80 -15.15 -4.85
N ARG A 17 -23.63 -14.76 -3.88
CA ARG A 17 -23.46 -13.49 -3.15
C ARG A 17 -22.16 -13.43 -2.37
N SER A 18 -21.77 -14.52 -1.70
CA SER A 18 -20.49 -14.57 -0.97
C SER A 18 -19.30 -14.50 -1.92
N ALA A 19 -19.35 -15.23 -3.05
CA ALA A 19 -18.31 -15.17 -4.08
C ALA A 19 -18.17 -13.75 -4.67
N MET A 20 -19.29 -13.08 -4.99
CA MET A 20 -19.28 -11.70 -5.50
C MET A 20 -18.73 -10.69 -4.49
N ALA A 21 -19.04 -10.84 -3.20
CA ALA A 21 -18.48 -9.99 -2.15
C ALA A 21 -16.94 -10.09 -2.08
N LEU A 22 -16.39 -11.29 -2.29
CA LEU A 22 -14.95 -11.51 -2.34
C LEU A 22 -14.30 -10.78 -3.53
N THR A 23 -14.92 -10.83 -4.71
CA THR A 23 -14.40 -10.18 -5.93
C THR A 23 -14.33 -8.66 -5.82
N ASN A 24 -15.32 -8.03 -5.20
CA ASN A 24 -15.33 -6.57 -5.03
C ASN A 24 -14.16 -6.07 -4.17
N ASN A 25 -13.72 -6.87 -3.20
CA ASN A 25 -12.58 -6.51 -2.33
C ASN A 25 -11.22 -6.64 -3.02
N ILE A 26 -11.13 -7.37 -4.14
CA ILE A 26 -9.85 -7.61 -4.84
C ILE A 26 -9.25 -6.31 -5.37
N ARG A 27 -10.09 -5.34 -5.77
CA ARG A 27 -9.60 -4.04 -6.24
C ARG A 27 -8.89 -3.31 -5.12
N ASP A 28 -9.54 -3.07 -3.99
CA ASP A 28 -8.94 -2.35 -2.86
C ASP A 28 -7.67 -3.04 -2.33
N ILE A 29 -7.68 -4.38 -2.27
CA ILE A 29 -6.49 -5.16 -1.88
C ILE A 29 -5.35 -4.95 -2.88
N ARG A 30 -5.63 -4.94 -4.18
CA ARG A 30 -4.63 -4.74 -5.22
C ARG A 30 -3.99 -3.35 -5.15
N TRP A 31 -4.77 -2.30 -4.90
CA TRP A 31 -4.25 -0.95 -4.73
C TRP A 31 -3.35 -0.85 -3.50
N LYS A 32 -3.75 -1.48 -2.39
CA LYS A 32 -2.90 -1.58 -1.19
C LYS A 32 -1.60 -2.34 -1.47
N GLN A 33 -1.65 -3.42 -2.24
CA GLN A 33 -0.46 -4.17 -2.61
C GLN A 33 0.50 -3.34 -3.47
N TYR A 34 -0.02 -2.57 -4.44
CA TYR A 34 0.81 -1.66 -5.24
C TYR A 34 1.40 -0.52 -4.41
N ALA A 35 0.64 0.01 -3.45
CA ALA A 35 1.15 1.01 -2.51
C ALA A 35 2.29 0.45 -1.66
N LEU A 36 2.15 -0.76 -1.12
CA LEU A 36 3.22 -1.44 -0.38
C LEU A 36 4.47 -1.66 -1.23
N MET A 37 4.33 -2.19 -2.45
CA MET A 37 5.46 -2.38 -3.37
C MET A 37 6.16 -1.05 -3.68
N THR A 38 5.42 0.04 -3.83
CA THR A 38 5.99 1.37 -4.06
C THR A 38 6.83 1.83 -2.87
N ALA A 39 6.30 1.68 -1.66
CA ALA A 39 7.00 2.06 -0.43
C ALA A 39 8.24 1.18 -0.19
N GLU A 40 8.14 -0.13 -0.40
CA GLU A 40 9.28 -1.06 -0.31
C GLU A 40 10.37 -0.72 -1.31
N ASN A 41 10.01 -0.49 -2.58
CA ASN A 41 10.95 -0.08 -3.61
C ASN A 41 11.68 1.20 -3.18
N ARG A 42 10.96 2.17 -2.62
CA ARG A 42 11.58 3.42 -2.17
C ARG A 42 12.57 3.22 -1.03
N LEU A 43 12.23 2.38 -0.06
CA LEU A 43 13.15 2.06 1.04
C LEU A 43 14.39 1.32 0.54
N LEU A 44 14.23 0.40 -0.42
CA LEU A 44 15.34 -0.32 -1.03
C LEU A 44 16.25 0.61 -1.85
N GLU A 45 15.70 1.57 -2.59
CA GLU A 45 16.50 2.59 -3.29
C GLU A 45 17.41 3.36 -2.33
N LEU A 46 16.85 3.82 -1.21
CA LEU A 46 17.61 4.53 -0.18
C LEU A 46 18.66 3.63 0.48
N GLN A 47 18.32 2.36 0.75
CA GLN A 47 19.25 1.39 1.33
C GLN A 47 20.43 1.07 0.40
N LEU A 48 20.18 1.02 -0.92
CA LEU A 48 21.21 0.79 -1.93
C LEU A 48 22.07 2.02 -2.21
N GLY A 49 21.74 3.18 -1.62
CA GLY A 49 22.47 4.44 -1.81
C GLY A 49 22.08 5.20 -3.08
N ALA A 50 20.92 4.90 -3.68
CA ALA A 50 20.35 5.67 -4.78
C ALA A 50 19.72 6.96 -4.21
N GLY A 51 20.58 7.94 -3.95
CA GLY A 51 20.20 9.25 -3.41
C GLY A 51 20.86 9.55 -2.06
N ALA A 52 21.08 10.84 -1.79
CA ALA A 52 21.51 11.29 -0.48
C ALA A 52 20.33 11.20 0.49
N ILE A 53 20.56 10.64 1.68
CA ILE A 53 19.60 10.69 2.79
C ILE A 53 19.60 12.15 3.28
N GLN A 54 18.63 12.93 2.81
CA GLN A 54 18.43 14.30 3.25
C GLN A 54 17.33 14.30 4.30
N ILE A 55 17.66 14.75 5.50
CA ILE A 55 16.68 14.95 6.57
C ILE A 55 15.64 15.96 6.10
N GLY A 56 14.36 15.62 6.29
CA GLY A 56 13.26 16.46 5.85
C GLY A 56 12.09 15.66 5.31
N ILE A 57 11.17 16.39 4.68
CA ILE A 57 9.96 15.84 4.07
C ILE A 57 10.08 16.06 2.56
N SER A 58 9.83 15.01 1.78
CA SER A 58 9.81 15.07 0.32
C SER A 58 8.56 14.40 -0.21
N GLY A 59 7.80 15.11 -1.03
CA GLY A 59 6.64 14.57 -1.74
C GLY A 59 6.95 14.38 -3.22
N PHE A 60 6.58 13.24 -3.79
CA PHE A 60 6.79 12.95 -5.21
C PHE A 60 5.67 12.06 -5.77
N PRO A 61 5.35 12.20 -7.07
CA PRO A 61 4.43 11.28 -7.73
C PRO A 61 5.08 9.90 -7.85
N CYS A 62 4.32 8.85 -7.60
CA CYS A 62 4.79 7.48 -7.69
C CYS A 62 3.73 6.60 -8.35
N GLU A 63 4.15 5.77 -9.31
CA GLU A 63 3.23 4.92 -10.07
C GLU A 63 3.67 3.46 -9.99
N GLN A 64 2.70 2.56 -9.78
CA GLN A 64 2.95 1.12 -9.81
C GLN A 64 1.78 0.36 -10.45
N GLY A 65 2.10 -0.52 -11.40
CA GLY A 65 1.10 -1.38 -12.04
C GLY A 65 -0.05 -0.62 -12.71
N GLY A 66 0.16 0.63 -13.15
CA GLY A 66 -0.85 1.51 -13.74
C GLY A 66 -1.73 2.26 -12.72
N ALA A 67 -1.44 2.16 -11.42
CA ALA A 67 -2.05 2.98 -10.38
C ALA A 67 -1.16 4.20 -10.07
N ALA A 68 -1.75 5.39 -10.08
CA ALA A 68 -1.08 6.64 -9.73
C ALA A 68 -1.29 6.97 -8.25
N PHE A 69 -0.20 7.22 -7.54
CA PHE A 69 -0.16 7.55 -6.12
C PHE A 69 0.64 8.84 -5.88
N SER A 70 0.42 9.44 -4.72
CA SER A 70 1.24 10.52 -4.17
C SER A 70 2.04 9.96 -2.99
N CYS A 71 3.35 9.86 -3.16
CA CYS A 71 4.25 9.40 -2.11
C CYS A 71 4.77 10.58 -1.29
N GLU A 72 4.85 10.42 0.01
CA GLU A 72 5.54 11.31 0.93
C GLU A 72 6.59 10.50 1.68
N GLN A 73 7.80 11.03 1.73
CA GLN A 73 8.91 10.45 2.44
C GLN A 73 9.36 11.44 3.50
N ILE A 74 9.45 10.95 4.75
CA ILE A 74 9.93 11.70 5.90
C ILE A 74 11.20 11.01 6.39
N ILE A 75 12.31 11.76 6.40
CA ILE A 75 13.57 11.33 6.99
C ILE A 75 13.81 12.17 8.24
N GLY A 76 13.97 11.51 9.38
CA GLY A 76 14.25 12.14 10.66
C GLY A 76 15.42 11.47 11.39
N PRO A 77 16.14 12.22 12.25
CA PRO A 77 17.21 11.65 13.06
C PRO A 77 16.62 10.70 14.12
N THR A 78 17.44 9.75 14.59
CA THR A 78 17.13 8.94 15.77
C THR A 78 18.06 9.30 16.93
N PRO A 79 17.75 8.87 18.17
CA PRO A 79 18.69 9.00 19.29
C PRO A 79 20.05 8.32 19.04
N ASN A 80 20.10 7.32 18.15
CA ASN A 80 21.34 6.70 17.74
C ASN A 80 21.87 7.41 16.48
N PRO A 81 23.01 8.12 16.54
CA PRO A 81 23.53 8.89 15.41
C PRO A 81 23.95 8.02 14.22
N PHE A 82 24.03 6.69 14.37
CA PHE A 82 24.32 5.76 13.28
C PHE A 82 23.09 5.40 12.44
N PHE A 83 21.88 5.85 12.82
CA PHE A 83 20.65 5.51 12.11
C PHE A 83 19.75 6.71 11.89
N ASP A 84 19.27 6.83 10.67
CA ASP A 84 18.19 7.71 10.28
C ASP A 84 16.89 6.92 10.18
N ARG A 85 15.80 7.55 10.61
CA ARG A 85 14.44 7.03 10.52
C ARG A 85 13.85 7.48 9.21
N VAL A 86 13.45 6.53 8.38
CA VAL A 86 12.79 6.80 7.10
C VAL A 86 11.37 6.26 7.15
N GLU A 87 10.43 7.11 6.79
CA GLU A 87 9.01 6.81 6.73
C GLU A 87 8.53 7.14 5.31
N VAL A 88 7.80 6.22 4.68
CA VAL A 88 7.28 6.36 3.32
C VAL A 88 5.79 6.09 3.35
N ALA A 89 5.01 7.15 3.25
CA ALA A 89 3.56 7.11 3.16
C ALA A 89 3.12 7.20 1.69
N VAL A 90 2.22 6.30 1.29
CA VAL A 90 1.67 6.22 -0.06
C VAL A 90 0.18 6.52 -0.01
N ARG A 91 -0.18 7.66 -0.59
CA ARG A 91 -1.55 8.16 -0.65
C ARG A 91 -2.08 8.08 -2.08
N SER A 92 -3.40 8.10 -2.20
CA SER A 92 -4.08 8.33 -3.46
C SER A 92 -3.62 9.66 -4.08
N SER A 93 -3.73 9.80 -5.40
CA SER A 93 -3.31 11.00 -6.13
C SER A 93 -4.05 12.28 -5.72
N ASP A 94 -5.28 12.14 -5.21
CA ASP A 94 -6.09 13.22 -4.62
C ASP A 94 -5.77 13.46 -3.13
N GLY A 95 -4.87 12.68 -2.52
CA GLY A 95 -4.44 12.82 -1.13
C GLY A 95 -5.47 12.39 -0.08
N THR A 96 -6.65 11.93 -0.48
CA THR A 96 -7.77 11.66 0.45
C THR A 96 -7.64 10.34 1.20
N ARG A 97 -6.95 9.36 0.60
CA ARG A 97 -6.83 8.01 1.13
C ARG A 97 -5.37 7.58 1.22
N GLU A 98 -4.97 7.11 2.38
CA GLU A 98 -3.68 6.44 2.57
C GLU A 98 -3.84 4.94 2.36
N PHE A 99 -2.93 4.35 1.57
CA PHE A 99 -2.96 2.92 1.23
C PHE A 99 -1.86 2.13 1.95
N ALA A 100 -0.70 2.75 2.16
CA ALA A 100 0.43 2.14 2.84
C ALA A 100 1.25 3.22 3.56
N ASP A 101 1.80 2.85 4.70
CA ASP A 101 2.79 3.61 5.45
C ASP A 101 3.84 2.61 5.97
N LEU A 102 5.09 2.81 5.55
CA LEU A 102 6.22 1.96 5.93
C LEU A 102 7.30 2.77 6.61
N MET A 103 7.78 2.24 7.73
CA MET A 103 8.85 2.83 8.52
C MET A 103 10.06 1.88 8.57
N ALA A 104 11.24 2.42 8.34
CA ALA A 104 12.51 1.69 8.44
C ALA A 104 13.60 2.55 9.09
N LEU A 105 14.58 1.87 9.67
CA LEU A 105 15.82 2.49 10.15
C LEU A 105 16.93 2.18 9.14
N LEU A 106 17.51 3.22 8.56
CA LEU A 106 18.62 3.09 7.62
C LEU A 106 19.92 3.61 8.25
N PRO A 107 21.09 3.04 7.92
CA PRO A 107 22.36 3.56 8.41
C PRO A 107 22.56 5.00 7.94
N ALA A 108 22.87 5.90 8.87
CA ALA A 108 23.28 7.28 8.55
C ALA A 108 24.63 7.22 7.80
N ARG A 109 24.74 7.95 6.68
CA ARG A 109 25.94 7.99 5.82
C ARG A 109 26.62 9.35 5.86
#